data_AF-A0A087Y5C8-F1
#
_entry.id   AF-A0A087Y5C8-F1
#
_cell.length_a   1.000
_cell.length_b   1.000
_cell.length_c   1.000
_cell.angle_alpha   90.00
_cell.angle_beta   90.00
_cell.angle_gamma   90.00
#
_symmetry.space_group_name_H-M   'P 1'
#
loop_
_entity.id
_entity.type
_entity.pdbx_description
1 polymer ?
#
loop_
_entity_poly.entity_id
_entity_poly.type
_entity_poly.pdbx_seq_one_letter_code
_entity_poly.pdbx_strand_id
1 'polypeptide(L)'
;TSEPSVNQNQNSAQNLPKRRTRVQAAASRLLPISSSASEGVSEILHRMNQDNVSYEVKSDWLICKYGNKLLENQDGNQRSYEYVSQKLRELGRLLLAAKSLDSEVQTLQDLLAPGQLSLALSAARKAAGYRWTRPPLSVRTTLKTVCDIAIGESLLDGDWEAAARTTDFYHLL
;
A
#
# COMPACT_ATOMS: atom_id res chain seq x y z
N THR A 1 69.95 14.10 -22.44
CA THR A 1 68.74 14.68 -21.81
C THR A 1 68.20 15.71 -22.77
N SER A 2 67.13 15.39 -23.50
CA SER A 2 66.25 16.28 -24.27
C SER A 2 65.16 15.42 -24.92
N GLU A 3 63.91 15.66 -24.57
CA GLU A 3 62.71 15.00 -25.11
C GLU A 3 62.43 15.39 -26.57
N PRO A 4 61.56 14.63 -27.25
CA PRO A 4 60.54 15.26 -28.07
C PRO A 4 59.13 14.84 -27.66
N SER A 5 58.29 15.85 -27.47
CA SER A 5 56.87 15.78 -27.18
C SER A 5 56.09 15.12 -28.33
N VAL A 6 55.28 14.10 -28.03
CA VAL A 6 54.22 13.63 -28.94
C VAL A 6 52.88 13.97 -28.30
N ASN A 7 52.16 14.85 -28.99
CA ASN A 7 50.80 15.26 -28.66
C ASN A 7 49.85 14.40 -29.51
N GLN A 8 49.04 13.53 -28.90
CA GLN A 8 47.83 12.98 -29.52
C GLN A 8 46.70 12.91 -28.50
N ASN A 9 45.81 13.88 -28.64
CA ASN A 9 44.46 13.95 -28.12
C ASN A 9 43.60 12.86 -28.78
N GLN A 10 42.87 12.02 -28.03
CA GLN A 10 41.63 11.39 -28.49
C GLN A 10 40.81 10.72 -27.35
N ASN A 11 39.61 11.29 -27.14
CA ASN A 11 38.33 10.65 -26.81
C ASN A 11 38.07 9.96 -25.45
N SER A 12 37.46 10.75 -24.56
CA SER A 12 36.11 10.52 -24.01
C SER A 12 35.53 9.08 -23.98
N ALA A 13 35.41 8.55 -22.77
CA ALA A 13 34.28 7.69 -22.41
C ALA A 13 33.85 8.02 -20.98
N GLN A 14 32.85 8.89 -20.87
CA GLN A 14 32.13 9.14 -19.62
C GLN A 14 31.54 7.81 -19.12
N ASN A 15 32.02 7.32 -17.98
CA ASN A 15 31.33 6.28 -17.22
C ASN A 15 30.06 6.88 -16.61
N LEU A 16 29.01 7.08 -17.42
CA LEU A 16 27.68 7.33 -16.89
C LEU A 16 27.19 6.03 -16.23
N PRO A 17 26.71 6.08 -14.98
CA PRO A 17 26.12 4.92 -14.35
C PRO A 17 24.92 4.48 -15.19
N LYS A 18 25.04 3.29 -15.81
CA LYS A 18 23.95 2.65 -16.56
C LYS A 18 22.71 2.69 -15.68
N ARG A 19 21.67 3.41 -16.13
CA ARG A 19 20.34 3.41 -15.49
C ARG A 19 19.97 1.95 -15.27
N ARG A 20 19.98 1.51 -14.01
CA ARG A 20 19.47 0.18 -13.65
C ARG A 20 18.02 0.17 -14.09
N THR A 21 17.71 -0.47 -15.22
CA THR A 21 16.35 -0.85 -15.58
C THR A 21 15.76 -1.49 -14.33
N ARG A 22 14.55 -1.08 -13.93
CA ARG A 22 13.92 -1.58 -12.70
C ARG A 22 13.56 -3.05 -12.88
N VAL A 23 14.56 -3.94 -12.88
CA VAL A 23 14.41 -5.41 -12.94
C VAL A 23 13.45 -5.86 -11.83
N GLN A 24 13.47 -5.16 -10.69
CA GLN A 24 12.52 -5.35 -9.60
C GLN A 24 11.07 -5.05 -9.98
N ALA A 25 10.79 -3.99 -10.76
CA ALA A 25 9.43 -3.67 -11.20
C ALA A 25 8.90 -4.71 -12.19
N ALA A 26 9.76 -5.17 -13.12
CA ALA A 26 9.40 -6.26 -14.04
C ALA A 26 9.16 -7.58 -13.29
N ALA A 27 10.03 -7.96 -12.35
CA ALA A 27 9.87 -9.15 -11.52
C ALA A 27 8.61 -9.08 -10.64
N SER A 28 8.22 -7.88 -10.21
CA SER A 28 7.03 -7.66 -9.41
C SER A 28 5.71 -8.05 -10.11
N ARG A 29 5.72 -8.15 -11.45
CA ARG A 29 4.60 -8.61 -12.29
C ARG A 29 4.36 -10.12 -12.20
N LEU A 30 5.32 -10.87 -11.65
CA LEU A 30 5.20 -12.30 -11.42
C LEU A 30 4.53 -12.63 -10.08
N LEU A 31 4.40 -11.65 -9.19
CA LEU A 31 3.70 -11.85 -7.91
C LEU A 31 2.19 -11.74 -8.14
N PRO A 32 1.39 -12.63 -7.54
CA PRO A 32 -0.06 -12.54 -7.64
C PRO A 32 -0.53 -11.22 -7.02
N ILE A 33 -1.30 -10.46 -7.80
CA ILE A 33 -2.04 -9.30 -7.32
C ILE A 33 -3.48 -9.75 -7.12
N SER A 34 -4.12 -9.27 -6.06
CA SER A 34 -5.55 -9.48 -5.85
C SER A 34 -6.35 -9.11 -7.10
N SER A 35 -7.28 -9.98 -7.51
CA SER A 35 -8.19 -9.73 -8.64
C SER A 35 -9.03 -8.46 -8.48
N SER A 36 -9.09 -7.91 -7.27
CA SER A 36 -9.77 -6.67 -6.95
C SER A 36 -9.02 -5.39 -7.38
N ALA A 37 -7.74 -5.48 -7.77
CA ALA A 37 -6.97 -4.32 -8.22
C ALA A 37 -7.31 -3.94 -9.67
N SER A 38 -7.63 -2.66 -9.91
CA SER A 38 -7.73 -2.12 -11.27
C SER A 38 -6.36 -2.04 -11.95
N GLU A 39 -6.34 -1.86 -13.28
CA GLU A 39 -5.09 -1.69 -14.04
C GLU A 39 -4.23 -0.52 -13.50
N GLY A 40 -4.87 0.60 -13.15
CA GLY A 40 -4.18 1.76 -12.59
C GLY A 40 -3.54 1.48 -11.22
N VAL A 41 -4.26 0.76 -10.35
CA VAL A 41 -3.70 0.33 -9.06
C VAL A 41 -2.60 -0.71 -9.24
N SER A 42 -2.77 -1.68 -10.15
CA SER A 42 -1.76 -2.67 -10.49
C SER A 42 -0.44 -2.01 -10.91
N GLU A 43 -0.50 -0.98 -11.76
CA GLU A 43 0.68 -0.22 -12.16
C GLU A 43 1.35 0.51 -10.99
N ILE A 44 0.57 1.05 -10.03
CA ILE A 44 1.11 1.61 -8.79
C ILE A 44 1.84 0.53 -7.98
N LEU A 45 1.20 -0.64 -7.79
CA LEU A 45 1.76 -1.77 -7.04
C LEU A 45 3.05 -2.31 -7.67
N HIS A 46 3.16 -2.28 -8.99
CA HIS A 46 4.40 -2.67 -9.69
C HIS A 46 5.53 -1.64 -9.53
N ARG A 47 5.19 -0.36 -9.36
CA ARG A 47 6.17 0.72 -9.18
C ARG A 47 6.61 0.90 -7.73
N MET A 48 5.90 0.31 -6.77
CA MET A 48 6.26 0.32 -5.35
C MET A 48 7.60 -0.38 -5.10
N ASN A 49 8.29 0.05 -4.03
CA ASN A 49 9.46 -0.68 -3.54
C ASN A 49 9.03 -2.09 -3.15
N GLN A 50 9.79 -3.10 -3.61
CA GLN A 50 9.51 -4.50 -3.31
C GLN A 50 9.99 -4.82 -1.89
N ASP A 51 9.06 -4.80 -0.95
CA ASP A 51 9.24 -5.14 0.46
C ASP A 51 7.99 -5.85 1.02
N ASN A 52 8.07 -6.30 2.27
CA ASN A 52 6.96 -7.00 2.93
C ASN A 52 5.66 -6.18 2.91
N VAL A 53 5.76 -4.86 3.02
CA VAL A 53 4.60 -3.96 2.92
C VAL A 53 3.97 -4.08 1.53
N SER A 54 4.75 -4.00 0.45
CA SER A 54 4.22 -4.13 -0.91
C SER A 54 3.64 -5.51 -1.20
N TYR A 55 4.16 -6.56 -0.58
CA TYR A 55 3.61 -7.92 -0.70
C TYR A 55 2.22 -7.99 -0.08
N GLU A 56 2.08 -7.53 1.17
CA GLU A 56 0.80 -7.52 1.88
C GLU A 56 -0.27 -6.70 1.16
N VAL A 57 0.12 -5.52 0.66
CA VAL A 57 -0.78 -4.66 -0.10
C VAL A 57 -1.28 -5.37 -1.37
N LYS A 58 -0.42 -6.13 -2.07
CA LYS A 58 -0.79 -6.84 -3.30
C LYS A 58 -1.69 -8.03 -3.04
N SER A 59 -1.49 -8.73 -1.92
CA SER A 59 -2.28 -9.91 -1.55
C SER A 59 -3.64 -9.56 -0.97
N ASP A 60 -3.79 -8.39 -0.35
CA ASP A 60 -5.02 -7.98 0.32
C ASP A 60 -6.02 -7.33 -0.65
N TRP A 61 -7.21 -7.92 -0.73
CA TRP A 61 -8.25 -7.48 -1.66
C TRP A 61 -8.86 -6.13 -1.28
N LEU A 62 -9.01 -5.86 0.01
CA LEU A 62 -9.69 -4.66 0.49
C LEU A 62 -8.77 -3.44 0.38
N ILE A 63 -7.48 -3.62 0.62
CA ILE A 63 -6.44 -2.61 0.35
C ILE A 63 -6.42 -2.26 -1.14
N CYS A 64 -6.51 -3.26 -2.03
CA CYS A 64 -6.56 -3.03 -3.48
C CYS A 64 -7.82 -2.25 -3.89
N LYS A 65 -9.01 -2.59 -3.37
CA LYS A 65 -10.25 -1.82 -3.63
C LYS A 65 -10.17 -0.40 -3.10
N TYR A 66 -9.57 -0.19 -1.94
CA TYR A 66 -9.31 1.15 -1.42
C TYR A 66 -8.42 1.97 -2.36
N GLY A 67 -7.40 1.35 -2.94
CA GLY A 67 -6.58 1.94 -4.00
C GLY A 67 -7.40 2.40 -5.21
N ASN A 68 -8.35 1.58 -5.66
CA ASN A 68 -9.20 1.91 -6.81
C ASN A 68 -10.04 3.16 -6.50
N LYS A 69 -10.72 3.17 -5.34
CA LYS A 69 -11.52 4.31 -4.89
C LYS A 69 -10.68 5.59 -4.75
N LEU A 70 -9.45 5.49 -4.25
CA LEU A 70 -8.57 6.65 -4.20
C LEU A 70 -8.19 7.14 -5.59
N LEU A 71 -7.91 6.24 -6.53
CA LEU A 71 -7.49 6.60 -7.87
C LEU A 71 -8.62 7.20 -8.71
N GLU A 72 -9.86 6.72 -8.53
CA GLU A 72 -11.07 7.31 -9.14
C GLU A 72 -11.28 8.77 -8.75
N ASN A 73 -10.88 9.15 -7.54
CA ASN A 73 -11.00 10.51 -7.02
C ASN A 73 -9.84 11.44 -7.43
N GLN A 74 -9.00 11.02 -8.38
CA GLN A 74 -7.77 11.73 -8.74
C GLN A 74 -7.66 11.99 -10.24
N ASP A 75 -7.02 13.11 -10.61
CA ASP A 75 -6.87 13.56 -12.00
C ASP A 75 -5.86 12.74 -12.82
N GLY A 76 -5.49 11.54 -12.38
CA GLY A 76 -4.56 10.64 -13.08
C GLY A 76 -3.12 11.15 -13.21
N ASN A 77 -2.73 12.19 -12.47
CA ASN A 77 -1.38 12.77 -12.56
C ASN A 77 -0.36 12.03 -11.67
N GLN A 78 0.95 12.20 -11.92
CA GLN A 78 2.01 11.49 -11.19
C GLN A 78 1.99 11.71 -9.66
N ARG A 79 1.53 12.87 -9.18
CA ARG A 79 1.41 13.15 -7.73
C ARG A 79 0.29 12.31 -7.11
N SER A 80 -0.80 12.08 -7.85
CA SER A 80 -1.88 11.19 -7.44
C SER A 80 -1.40 9.75 -7.27
N TYR A 81 -0.55 9.24 -8.18
CA TYR A 81 0.02 7.89 -8.06
C TYR A 81 0.91 7.74 -6.81
N GLU A 82 1.71 8.75 -6.51
CA GLU A 82 2.57 8.76 -5.32
C GLU A 82 1.74 8.83 -4.03
N TYR A 83 0.70 9.67 -4.01
CA TYR A 83 -0.23 9.75 -2.89
C TYR A 83 -0.95 8.42 -2.63
N VAL A 84 -1.50 7.79 -3.68
CA VAL A 84 -2.16 6.48 -3.58
C VAL A 84 -1.17 5.42 -3.08
N SER A 85 0.03 5.38 -3.62
CA SER A 85 1.11 4.48 -3.16
C SER A 85 1.42 4.66 -1.67
N GLN A 86 1.52 5.89 -1.19
CA GLN A 86 1.74 6.18 0.23
C GLN A 86 0.60 5.64 1.09
N LYS A 87 -0.65 5.89 0.68
CA LYS A 87 -1.86 5.44 1.41
C LYS A 87 -1.98 3.91 1.45
N LEU A 88 -1.73 3.25 0.33
CA LEU A 88 -1.68 1.78 0.27
C LEU A 88 -0.61 1.22 1.20
N ARG A 89 0.58 1.85 1.24
CA ARG A 89 1.67 1.43 2.15
C ARG A 89 1.36 1.73 3.62
N GLU A 90 0.58 2.76 3.94
CA GLU A 90 0.08 2.98 5.30
C GLU A 90 -0.81 1.83 5.75
N LEU A 91 -1.75 1.39 4.91
CA LEU A 91 -2.60 0.23 5.19
C LEU A 91 -1.82 -1.08 5.25
N GLY A 92 -0.86 -1.30 4.36
CA GLY A 92 0.00 -2.48 4.42
C GLY A 92 0.81 -2.56 5.72
N ARG A 93 1.31 -1.42 6.23
CA ARG A 93 1.98 -1.37 7.54
C ARG A 93 1.01 -1.62 8.69
N LEU A 94 -0.21 -1.11 8.60
CA LEU A 94 -1.26 -1.39 9.58
C LEU A 94 -1.56 -2.90 9.66
N LEU A 95 -1.75 -3.54 8.51
CA LEU A 95 -2.02 -4.98 8.43
C LEU A 95 -0.86 -5.80 8.99
N LEU A 96 0.39 -5.50 8.60
CA LEU A 96 1.57 -6.14 9.19
C LEU A 96 1.66 -5.97 10.71
N ALA A 97 1.34 -4.77 11.20
CA ALA A 97 1.33 -4.50 12.62
C ALA A 97 0.24 -5.32 13.33
N ALA A 98 -0.94 -5.45 12.73
CA ALA A 98 -2.01 -6.28 13.27
C ALA A 98 -1.64 -7.77 13.29
N LYS A 99 -1.11 -8.31 12.18
CA LYS A 99 -0.59 -9.69 12.09
C LYS A 99 0.46 -10.01 13.15
N SER A 100 1.24 -9.01 13.54
CA SER A 100 2.25 -9.14 14.60
C SER A 100 1.71 -9.03 16.02
N LEU A 101 0.46 -8.61 16.19
CA LEU A 101 -0.24 -8.52 17.48
C LEU A 101 -1.20 -9.70 17.67
N ASP A 102 -1.80 -10.18 16.58
CA ASP A 102 -2.70 -11.32 16.54
C ASP A 102 -2.45 -12.12 15.25
N SER A 103 -2.14 -13.41 15.39
CA SER A 103 -1.85 -14.31 14.28
C SER A 103 -3.10 -14.73 13.49
N GLU A 104 -4.29 -14.55 14.06
CA GLU A 104 -5.56 -14.88 13.40
C GLU A 104 -5.91 -13.87 12.31
N VAL A 105 -5.32 -12.67 12.33
CA VAL A 105 -5.53 -11.65 11.30
C VAL A 105 -4.81 -12.06 10.02
N GLN A 106 -5.56 -12.20 8.92
CA GLN A 106 -4.99 -12.50 7.60
C GLN A 106 -5.21 -11.38 6.60
N THR A 107 -6.33 -10.69 6.72
CA THR A 107 -6.76 -9.62 5.82
C THR A 107 -7.15 -8.37 6.59
N LEU A 108 -7.23 -7.23 5.88
CA LEU A 108 -7.72 -5.98 6.45
C LEU A 108 -9.18 -6.09 6.89
N GLN A 109 -9.98 -6.96 6.27
CA GLN A 109 -11.37 -7.20 6.64
C GLN A 109 -11.50 -7.79 8.05
N ASP A 110 -10.56 -8.62 8.48
CA ASP A 110 -10.57 -9.23 9.82
C ASP A 110 -10.48 -8.20 10.95
N LEU A 111 -9.96 -7.00 10.64
CA LEU A 111 -9.87 -5.89 11.59
C LEU A 111 -11.15 -5.06 11.70
N LEU A 112 -12.10 -5.23 10.77
CA LEU A 112 -13.31 -4.42 10.68
C LEU A 112 -14.47 -5.02 11.48
N ALA A 113 -14.16 -5.70 12.57
CA ALA A 113 -15.13 -6.21 13.52
C ALA A 113 -15.12 -5.35 14.79
N PRO A 114 -16.27 -5.09 15.43
CA PRO A 114 -16.35 -4.26 16.63
C PRO A 114 -15.46 -4.80 17.77
N GLY A 115 -15.35 -6.13 17.89
CA GLY A 115 -14.45 -6.78 18.85
C GLY A 115 -12.95 -6.56 18.58
N GLN A 116 -12.59 -6.17 17.36
CA GLN A 116 -11.21 -5.95 16.91
C GLN A 116 -10.78 -4.49 16.96
N LEU A 117 -11.62 -3.58 17.48
CA LEU A 117 -11.29 -2.16 17.57
C LEU A 117 -10.02 -1.90 18.40
N SER A 118 -9.87 -2.57 19.54
CA SER A 118 -8.67 -2.43 20.38
C SER A 118 -7.42 -2.89 19.64
N LEU A 119 -7.52 -3.99 18.87
CA LEU A 119 -6.45 -4.51 18.03
C LEU A 119 -6.12 -3.54 16.89
N ALA A 120 -7.11 -3.04 16.17
CA ALA A 120 -6.94 -2.08 15.09
C ALA A 120 -6.26 -0.78 15.56
N LEU A 121 -6.67 -0.25 16.72
CA LEU A 121 -6.04 0.93 17.33
C LEU A 121 -4.60 0.64 17.77
N SER A 122 -4.35 -0.53 18.34
CA SER A 122 -3.00 -0.95 18.77
C SER A 122 -2.07 -1.16 17.57
N ALA A 123 -2.58 -1.79 16.51
CA ALA A 123 -1.90 -1.95 15.23
C ALA A 123 -1.58 -0.59 14.61
N ALA A 124 -2.52 0.36 14.61
CA ALA A 124 -2.31 1.71 14.11
C ALA A 124 -1.20 2.45 14.87
N ARG A 125 -1.16 2.31 16.19
CA ARG A 125 -0.09 2.87 17.02
C ARG A 125 1.26 2.24 16.72
N LYS A 126 1.32 0.92 16.59
CA LYS A 126 2.54 0.18 16.24
C LYS A 126 3.04 0.53 14.83
N ALA A 127 2.14 0.62 13.85
CA ALA A 127 2.45 1.03 12.48
C ALA A 127 2.98 2.47 12.39
N ALA A 128 2.50 3.37 13.25
CA ALA A 128 3.01 4.74 13.37
C ALA A 128 4.32 4.84 14.20
N GLY A 129 4.90 3.72 14.61
CA GLY A 129 6.13 3.67 15.41
C GLY A 129 5.93 4.20 16.84
N TYR A 130 4.74 4.02 17.41
CA TYR A 130 4.34 4.53 18.73
C TYR A 130 4.53 6.04 18.92
N ARG A 131 4.67 6.80 17.83
CA ARG A 131 4.87 8.25 17.86
C ARG A 131 3.68 9.02 18.42
N TRP A 132 2.49 8.40 18.42
CA TRP A 132 1.25 9.06 18.77
C TRP A 132 0.49 8.26 19.84
N THR A 133 0.02 8.96 20.88
CA THR A 133 -0.85 8.38 21.92
C THR A 133 -2.24 8.04 21.39
N ARG A 134 -2.69 8.75 20.36
CA ARG A 134 -3.90 8.49 19.59
C ARG A 134 -3.55 8.30 18.11
N PRO A 135 -4.21 7.39 17.38
CA PRO A 135 -3.99 7.26 15.95
C PRO A 135 -4.24 8.61 15.25
N PRO A 136 -3.44 8.96 14.23
CA PRO A 136 -3.67 10.16 13.45
C PRO A 136 -5.10 10.21 12.91
N LEU A 137 -5.71 11.40 12.83
CA LEU A 137 -7.03 11.59 12.23
C LEU A 137 -7.12 10.99 10.82
N SER A 138 -6.01 11.00 10.08
CA SER A 138 -5.90 10.37 8.77
C SER A 138 -6.11 8.85 8.80
N VAL A 139 -5.69 8.16 9.86
CA VAL A 139 -5.91 6.70 9.99
C VAL A 139 -7.38 6.42 10.22
N ARG A 140 -8.05 7.21 11.08
CA ARG A 140 -9.49 7.07 11.32
C ARG A 140 -10.30 7.29 10.04
N THR A 141 -10.02 8.34 9.29
CA THR A 141 -10.75 8.61 8.04
C THR A 141 -10.47 7.53 6.98
N THR A 142 -9.23 7.08 6.86
CA THR A 142 -8.89 5.94 5.99
C THR A 142 -9.65 4.67 6.40
N LEU A 143 -9.70 4.33 7.70
CA LEU A 143 -10.45 3.16 8.18
C LEU A 143 -11.95 3.27 7.89
N LYS A 144 -12.56 4.45 8.06
CA LYS A 144 -13.96 4.68 7.69
C LYS A 144 -14.21 4.44 6.20
N THR A 145 -13.34 4.97 5.34
CA THR A 145 -13.48 4.72 3.89
C THR A 145 -13.29 3.26 3.51
N VAL A 146 -12.45 2.52 4.23
CA VAL A 146 -12.26 1.08 4.07
C VAL A 146 -13.51 0.32 4.52
N CYS A 147 -14.13 0.72 5.64
CA CYS A 147 -15.40 0.17 6.11
C CYS A 147 -16.51 0.39 5.08
N ASP A 148 -16.63 1.58 4.50
CA ASP A 148 -17.64 1.87 3.46
C ASP A 148 -17.51 0.91 2.26
N ILE A 149 -16.27 0.62 1.86
CA ILE A 149 -16.00 -0.34 0.77
C ILE A 149 -16.41 -1.75 1.21
N ALA A 150 -15.95 -2.20 2.37
CA ALA A 150 -16.28 -3.53 2.88
C ALA A 150 -17.79 -3.74 3.05
N ILE A 151 -18.51 -2.74 3.56
CA ILE A 151 -19.98 -2.76 3.66
C ILE A 151 -20.61 -2.89 2.27
N GLY A 152 -20.16 -2.07 1.30
CA GLY A 152 -20.67 -2.13 -0.06
C GLY A 152 -20.50 -3.51 -0.70
N GLU A 153 -19.35 -4.14 -0.49
CA GLU A 153 -19.06 -5.49 -0.99
C GLU A 153 -19.88 -6.57 -0.29
N SER A 154 -19.97 -6.54 1.03
CA SER A 154 -20.80 -7.49 1.78
C SER A 154 -22.27 -7.40 1.40
N LEU A 155 -22.78 -6.20 1.07
CA LEU A 155 -24.14 -6.03 0.56
C LEU A 155 -24.33 -6.61 -0.85
N LEU A 156 -23.33 -6.49 -1.73
CA LEU A 156 -23.36 -7.08 -3.07
C LEU A 156 -23.33 -8.62 -3.01
N ASP A 157 -22.56 -9.18 -2.09
CA ASP A 157 -22.46 -10.62 -1.86
C ASP A 157 -23.66 -11.20 -1.08
N GLY A 158 -24.56 -10.34 -0.59
CA GLY A 158 -25.73 -10.74 0.19
C GLY A 158 -25.43 -11.11 1.65
N ASP A 159 -24.20 -10.88 2.12
CA ASP A 159 -23.78 -11.09 3.50
C ASP A 159 -24.11 -9.86 4.36
N TRP A 160 -25.39 -9.76 4.71
CA TRP A 160 -25.91 -8.69 5.58
C TRP A 160 -25.32 -8.72 6.99
N GLU A 161 -24.86 -9.87 7.47
CA GLU A 161 -24.26 -10.01 8.79
C GLU A 161 -22.86 -9.37 8.81
N ALA A 162 -22.02 -9.66 7.81
CA ALA A 162 -20.73 -9.00 7.64
C ALA A 162 -20.87 -7.48 7.45
N ALA A 163 -21.87 -7.05 6.68
CA ALA A 163 -22.17 -5.63 6.51
C ALA A 163 -22.56 -4.96 7.85
N ALA A 164 -23.41 -5.61 8.65
CA ALA A 164 -23.80 -5.11 9.97
C ALA A 164 -22.61 -5.01 10.92
N ARG A 165 -21.79 -6.06 11.03
CA ARG A 165 -20.58 -6.05 11.87
C ARG A 165 -19.63 -4.91 11.49
N THR A 166 -19.40 -4.72 10.20
CA THR A 166 -18.54 -3.64 9.70
C THR A 166 -19.14 -2.26 9.97
N THR A 167 -20.46 -2.14 9.89
CA THR A 167 -21.20 -0.90 10.20
C THR A 167 -21.09 -0.54 11.68
N ASP A 168 -21.21 -1.52 12.57
CA ASP A 168 -21.00 -1.30 14.01
C ASP A 168 -19.58 -0.80 14.29
N PHE A 169 -18.58 -1.42 13.68
CA PHE A 169 -17.19 -0.97 13.77
C PHE A 169 -17.02 0.46 13.23
N TYR A 170 -17.65 0.81 12.11
CA TYR A 170 -17.65 2.16 11.55
C TYR A 170 -18.16 3.21 12.54
N HIS A 171 -19.25 2.90 13.26
CA HIS A 171 -19.83 3.80 14.26
C HIS A 171 -18.97 3.96 15.52
N LEU A 172 -18.13 2.97 15.84
CA LEU A 172 -17.21 3.02 16.97
C LEU A 172 -15.93 3.84 16.69
N LEU A 173 -15.58 4.10 15.41
CA LEU A 173 -14.39 4.85 15.00
C LEU A 173 -14.51 6.36 15.23
#